data_AF-A0A382XEI5-F1
#
_entry.id   AF-A0A382XEI5-F1
#
_cell.length_a   1.000
_cell.length_b   1.000
_cell.length_c   1.000
_cell.angle_alpha   90.00
_cell.angle_beta   90.00
_cell.angle_gamma   90.00
#
_symmetry.space_group_name_H-M   'P 1'
#
loop_
_entity.id
_entity.type
_entity.pdbx_description
1 polymer ?
#
loop_
_entity_poly.entity_id
_entity_poly.type
_entity_poly.pdbx_seq_one_letter_code
_entity_poly.pdbx_strand_id
1 'polypeptide(L)'
;GPEGREVKRLYIEETCDIAKEFYLSCVVDRSSSKIAFISSAEGGVDIEEVAKHNPEKITTIKIKLSETISEKDIDKIITPFALSEKPKKQAFRIIESIYRVLIEKDSNLIEVNPLVLTKDNDLLCLDAKINFDDNALYRHPDIASLKDSNEEDPIETEAKKQDLAYIKLDGKIGCMVNGAGLAMATMDIIKLYGSEPANFLDVGGGASKEQVSAAFKIILSDKNVKGILINIFGGIMRCDVLAQGVVTAAEKTNLSIPLVVRLAGTNVELG
;
A
#
# COMPACT_ATOMS: atom_id res chain seq x y z
N GLY A 1 5.68 -13.00 -6.72
CA GLY A 1 5.83 -13.11 -8.20
C GLY A 1 6.37 -14.48 -8.58
N PRO A 2 6.75 -14.70 -9.85
CA PRO A 2 7.27 -15.98 -10.35
C PRO A 2 8.50 -16.52 -9.60
N GLU A 3 9.32 -15.62 -9.04
CA GLU A 3 10.50 -15.98 -8.24
C GLU A 3 10.14 -16.53 -6.84
N GLY A 4 8.90 -16.38 -6.42
CA GLY A 4 8.44 -16.79 -5.09
C GLY A 4 9.10 -16.02 -3.95
N ARG A 5 8.93 -16.54 -2.73
CA ARG A 5 9.58 -16.07 -1.50
C ARG A 5 10.01 -17.30 -0.69
N GLU A 6 11.06 -17.16 0.11
CA GLU A 6 11.52 -18.23 0.99
C GLU A 6 10.52 -18.42 2.14
N VAL A 7 9.98 -19.64 2.29
CA VAL A 7 9.05 -19.97 3.38
C VAL A 7 9.84 -20.19 4.67
N LYS A 8 9.81 -19.20 5.57
CA LYS A 8 10.55 -19.24 6.84
C LYS A 8 9.76 -19.80 8.02
N ARG A 9 8.43 -19.81 7.92
CA ARG A 9 7.53 -20.18 9.02
C ARG A 9 6.34 -20.97 8.47
N LEU A 10 5.88 -21.94 9.25
CA LEU A 10 4.64 -22.67 9.03
C LEU A 10 3.71 -22.40 10.20
N TYR A 11 2.45 -22.07 9.89
CA TYR A 11 1.38 -21.94 10.87
C TYR A 11 0.55 -23.23 10.82
N ILE A 12 0.43 -23.91 11.96
CA ILE A 12 -0.32 -25.17 12.08
C ILE A 12 -1.57 -24.86 12.88
N GLU A 13 -2.72 -25.09 12.26
CA GLU A 13 -4.04 -24.79 12.81
C GLU A 13 -4.95 -26.02 12.78
N GLU A 14 -6.05 -25.95 13.53
CA GLU A 14 -7.09 -26.97 13.50
C GLU A 14 -7.90 -26.87 12.19
N THR A 15 -8.27 -28.02 11.63
CA THR A 15 -9.13 -28.06 10.43
C THR A 15 -10.57 -27.68 10.78
N CYS A 16 -11.23 -26.89 9.95
CA CYS A 16 -12.64 -26.54 10.13
C CYS A 16 -13.56 -27.24 9.12
N ASP A 17 -14.72 -27.70 9.61
CA ASP A 17 -15.76 -28.29 8.77
C ASP A 17 -16.66 -27.18 8.18
N ILE A 18 -16.30 -26.70 6.99
CA ILE A 18 -16.98 -25.59 6.31
C ILE A 18 -18.36 -26.02 5.79
N ALA A 19 -19.40 -25.27 6.17
CA ALA A 19 -20.74 -25.41 5.60
C ALA A 19 -21.04 -24.32 4.56
N LYS A 20 -20.61 -23.07 4.83
CA LYS A 20 -20.69 -21.93 3.89
C LYS A 20 -19.54 -20.96 4.12
N GLU A 21 -19.18 -20.24 3.07
CA GLU A 21 -18.17 -19.18 3.09
C GLU A 21 -18.83 -17.86 2.73
N PHE A 22 -18.48 -16.81 3.48
CA PHE A 22 -18.94 -15.45 3.26
C PHE A 22 -17.76 -14.51 3.09
N TYR A 23 -18.02 -13.36 2.48
CA TYR A 23 -17.08 -12.25 2.44
C TYR A 23 -17.54 -11.14 3.38
N LEU A 24 -16.61 -10.61 4.18
CA LEU A 24 -16.83 -9.44 5.04
C LEU A 24 -15.59 -8.55 5.03
N SER A 25 -15.73 -7.27 4.70
CA SER A 25 -14.67 -6.29 4.90
C SER A 25 -15.17 -4.98 5.49
N CYS A 26 -14.25 -4.21 6.03
CA CYS A 26 -14.44 -2.90 6.62
C CYS A 26 -13.34 -1.96 6.13
N VAL A 27 -13.72 -0.86 5.50
CA VAL A 27 -12.80 0.09 4.85
C VAL A 27 -13.14 1.53 5.17
N VAL A 28 -12.15 2.41 5.01
CA VAL A 28 -12.39 3.86 4.95
C VAL A 28 -12.75 4.25 3.51
N ASP A 29 -14.05 4.45 3.22
CA ASP A 29 -14.54 4.85 1.91
C ASP A 29 -14.22 6.33 1.64
N ARG A 30 -13.24 6.55 0.76
CA ARG A 30 -12.78 7.88 0.35
C ARG A 30 -13.85 8.73 -0.32
N SER A 31 -14.83 8.12 -1.01
CA SER A 31 -15.87 8.87 -1.73
C SER A 31 -16.87 9.52 -0.78
N SER A 32 -17.24 8.81 0.28
CA SER A 32 -18.21 9.30 1.26
C SER A 32 -17.59 9.82 2.57
N SER A 33 -16.27 9.66 2.73
CA SER A 33 -15.52 9.98 3.96
C SER A 33 -16.12 9.27 5.18
N LYS A 34 -16.49 8.00 5.02
CA LYS A 34 -17.13 7.17 6.05
C LYS A 34 -16.46 5.81 6.15
N ILE A 35 -16.63 5.15 7.29
CA ILE A 35 -16.35 3.72 7.42
C ILE A 35 -17.44 2.97 6.65
N ALA A 36 -17.06 2.01 5.82
CA ALA A 36 -17.98 1.19 5.04
C ALA A 36 -17.71 -0.28 5.29
N PHE A 37 -18.76 -1.03 5.60
CA PHE A 37 -18.73 -2.48 5.60
C PHE A 37 -19.23 -2.99 4.26
N ILE A 38 -18.51 -3.95 3.70
CA ILE A 38 -18.84 -4.64 2.45
C ILE A 38 -19.06 -6.11 2.81
N SER A 39 -20.20 -6.68 2.42
CA SER A 39 -20.54 -8.06 2.71
C SER A 39 -21.14 -8.77 1.50
N SER A 40 -20.85 -10.07 1.38
CA SER A 40 -21.42 -10.91 0.33
C SER A 40 -21.60 -12.36 0.80
N ALA A 41 -22.61 -13.02 0.22
CA ALA A 41 -22.78 -14.47 0.36
C ALA A 41 -21.73 -15.27 -0.45
N GLU A 42 -20.95 -14.61 -1.32
CA GLU A 42 -19.88 -15.21 -2.12
C GLU A 42 -18.55 -15.02 -1.38
N GLY A 43 -18.25 -15.91 -0.43
CA GLY A 43 -16.92 -15.99 0.19
C GLY A 43 -15.95 -16.91 -0.56
N GLY A 44 -14.67 -16.86 -0.19
CA GLY A 44 -13.64 -17.74 -0.76
C GLY A 44 -13.23 -17.38 -2.20
N VAL A 45 -13.71 -16.25 -2.71
CA VAL A 45 -13.44 -15.75 -4.06
C VAL A 45 -12.92 -14.31 -4.02
N ASP A 46 -12.33 -13.87 -5.12
CA ASP A 46 -11.94 -12.48 -5.35
C ASP A 46 -13.19 -11.59 -5.40
N ILE A 47 -13.27 -10.61 -4.49
CA ILE A 47 -14.45 -9.76 -4.35
C ILE A 47 -14.55 -8.73 -5.47
N GLU A 48 -13.44 -8.31 -6.06
CA GLU A 48 -13.39 -7.40 -7.19
C GLU A 48 -14.04 -8.05 -8.43
N GLU A 49 -13.82 -9.35 -8.63
CA GLU A 49 -14.48 -10.11 -9.70
C GLU A 49 -15.99 -10.25 -9.47
N VAL A 50 -16.43 -10.45 -8.21
CA VAL A 50 -17.86 -10.42 -7.84
C VAL A 50 -18.45 -9.04 -8.09
N ALA A 51 -17.75 -7.96 -7.73
CA ALA A 51 -18.22 -6.60 -7.94
C ALA A 51 -18.41 -6.25 -9.42
N LYS A 52 -17.57 -6.81 -10.29
CA LYS A 52 -17.62 -6.60 -11.73
C LYS A 52 -18.73 -7.39 -12.41
N HIS A 53 -18.92 -8.65 -12.04
CA HIS A 53 -19.84 -9.57 -12.73
C HIS A 53 -21.22 -9.69 -12.05
N ASN A 54 -21.27 -9.53 -10.72
CA ASN A 54 -22.45 -9.73 -9.87
C ASN A 54 -22.56 -8.64 -8.77
N PRO A 55 -22.58 -7.34 -9.12
CA PRO A 55 -22.62 -6.26 -8.14
C PRO A 55 -23.83 -6.34 -7.19
N GLU A 56 -24.93 -6.95 -7.61
CA GLU A 56 -26.14 -7.18 -6.79
C GLU A 56 -25.90 -8.11 -5.58
N LYS A 57 -24.85 -8.93 -5.63
CA LYS A 57 -24.46 -9.83 -4.53
C LYS A 57 -23.62 -9.13 -3.46
N ILE A 58 -23.27 -7.86 -3.65
CA ILE A 58 -22.49 -7.07 -2.71
C ILE A 58 -23.41 -6.09 -2.00
N THR A 59 -23.38 -6.15 -0.67
CA THR A 59 -24.03 -5.15 0.18
C THR A 59 -22.98 -4.23 0.77
N THR A 60 -23.16 -2.92 0.61
CA THR A 60 -22.28 -1.90 1.21
C THR A 60 -23.06 -1.03 2.18
N ILE A 61 -22.68 -1.07 3.45
CA ILE A 61 -23.30 -0.27 4.52
C ILE A 61 -22.31 0.77 5.01
N LYS A 62 -22.65 2.05 4.81
CA LYS A 62 -21.82 3.19 5.20
C LYS A 62 -22.21 3.69 6.59
N ILE A 63 -21.26 3.66 7.51
CA ILE A 63 -21.42 3.98 8.92
C ILE A 63 -20.96 5.41 9.18
N LYS A 64 -21.73 6.15 9.98
CA LYS A 64 -21.26 7.43 10.51
C LYS A 64 -20.29 7.14 11.65
N LEU A 65 -19.14 7.79 11.66
CA LEU A 65 -18.16 7.62 12.72
C LEU A 65 -18.77 7.92 14.10
N SER A 66 -18.66 6.94 14.99
CA SER A 66 -19.07 6.96 16.39
C SER A 66 -18.20 6.01 17.21
N GLU A 67 -18.25 6.09 18.55
CA GLU A 67 -17.48 5.21 19.44
C GLU A 67 -17.83 3.72 19.22
N THR A 68 -19.10 3.43 18.96
CA THR A 68 -19.60 2.08 18.68
C THR A 68 -20.43 2.05 17.41
N ILE A 69 -20.51 0.89 16.77
CA ILE A 69 -21.41 0.64 15.64
C ILE A 69 -22.82 0.32 16.15
N SER A 70 -23.85 0.77 15.44
CA SER A 70 -25.24 0.54 15.83
C SER A 70 -25.71 -0.87 15.45
N GLU A 71 -26.49 -1.53 16.31
CA GLU A 71 -27.09 -2.85 16.02
C GLU A 71 -27.86 -2.86 14.69
N LYS A 72 -28.58 -1.77 14.40
CA LYS A 72 -29.33 -1.59 13.14
C LYS A 72 -28.43 -1.65 11.92
N ASP A 73 -27.22 -1.12 12.01
CA ASP A 73 -26.28 -1.18 10.89
C ASP A 73 -25.63 -2.57 10.78
N ILE A 74 -25.32 -3.21 11.91
CA ILE A 74 -24.86 -4.61 11.93
C ILE A 74 -25.89 -5.53 11.26
N ASP A 75 -27.18 -5.39 11.58
CA ASP A 75 -28.26 -6.17 10.97
C ASP A 75 -28.27 -6.04 9.44
N LYS A 76 -28.06 -4.83 8.92
CA LYS A 76 -27.95 -4.60 7.46
C LYS A 76 -26.70 -5.25 6.88
N ILE A 77 -25.57 -5.20 7.59
CA ILE A 77 -24.30 -5.77 7.13
C ILE A 77 -24.43 -7.29 6.97
N ILE A 78 -25.05 -7.97 7.92
CA ILE A 78 -25.16 -9.44 7.90
C ILE A 78 -26.34 -9.98 7.08
N THR A 79 -27.19 -9.10 6.54
CA THR A 79 -28.38 -9.50 5.78
C THR A 79 -28.07 -10.50 4.66
N PRO A 80 -26.97 -10.36 3.87
CA PRO A 80 -26.62 -11.32 2.82
C PRO A 80 -26.32 -12.74 3.34
N PHE A 81 -25.91 -12.89 4.59
CA PHE A 81 -25.45 -14.16 5.15
C PHE A 81 -26.60 -15.10 5.53
N ALA A 82 -27.82 -14.57 5.70
CA ALA A 82 -29.03 -15.34 6.05
C ALA A 82 -28.81 -16.29 7.26
N LEU A 83 -28.23 -15.76 8.34
CA LEU A 83 -27.78 -16.52 9.49
C LEU A 83 -28.92 -16.95 10.42
N SER A 84 -28.74 -18.11 11.07
CA SER A 84 -29.58 -18.54 12.21
C SER A 84 -29.18 -17.80 13.50
N GLU A 85 -30.00 -17.91 14.55
CA GLU A 85 -29.85 -17.13 15.80
C GLU A 85 -28.46 -17.17 16.44
N LYS A 86 -27.81 -18.35 16.52
CA LYS A 86 -26.49 -18.50 17.15
C LYS A 86 -25.38 -17.80 16.33
N PRO A 87 -25.17 -18.14 15.04
CA PRO A 87 -24.28 -17.41 14.14
C PRO A 87 -24.57 -15.92 14.07
N LYS A 88 -25.85 -15.50 14.08
CA LYS A 88 -26.22 -14.08 14.07
C LYS A 88 -25.57 -13.33 15.25
N LYS A 89 -25.66 -13.88 16.47
CA LYS A 89 -25.01 -13.28 17.66
C LYS A 89 -23.49 -13.26 17.56
N GLN A 90 -22.88 -14.26 16.91
CA GLN A 90 -21.44 -14.28 16.66
C GLN A 90 -21.03 -13.22 15.64
N ALA A 91 -21.80 -13.05 14.57
CA ALA A 91 -21.56 -12.03 13.56
C ALA A 91 -21.59 -10.62 14.15
N PHE A 92 -22.51 -10.34 15.09
CA PHE A 92 -22.54 -9.08 15.83
C PHE A 92 -21.22 -8.81 16.55
N ARG A 93 -20.73 -9.79 17.33
CA ARG A 93 -19.45 -9.66 18.06
C ARG A 93 -18.25 -9.49 17.14
N ILE A 94 -18.24 -10.19 16.00
CA ILE A 94 -17.19 -10.09 14.99
C ILE A 94 -17.18 -8.68 14.40
N ILE A 95 -18.33 -8.17 13.96
CA ILE A 95 -18.45 -6.84 13.34
C ILE A 95 -18.12 -5.73 14.33
N GLU A 96 -18.58 -5.82 15.58
CA GLU A 96 -18.21 -4.89 16.65
C GLU A 96 -16.68 -4.90 16.90
N SER A 97 -16.07 -6.08 16.89
CA SER A 97 -14.63 -6.22 17.10
C SER A 97 -13.83 -5.67 15.91
N ILE A 98 -14.27 -5.94 14.67
CA ILE A 98 -13.67 -5.37 13.45
C ILE A 98 -13.75 -3.84 13.48
N TYR A 99 -14.92 -3.28 13.81
CA TYR A 99 -15.11 -1.84 13.91
C TYR A 99 -14.21 -1.23 14.99
N ARG A 100 -14.12 -1.87 16.16
CA ARG A 100 -13.24 -1.44 17.26
C ARG A 100 -11.77 -1.48 16.84
N VAL A 101 -11.30 -2.57 16.22
CA VAL A 101 -9.92 -2.67 15.73
C VAL A 101 -9.62 -1.59 14.70
N LEU A 102 -10.53 -1.33 13.75
CA LEU A 102 -10.34 -0.29 12.74
C LEU A 102 -10.06 1.07 13.38
N ILE A 103 -10.84 1.45 14.40
CA ILE A 103 -10.69 2.72 15.10
C ILE A 103 -9.47 2.72 16.02
N GLU A 104 -9.34 1.72 16.90
CA GLU A 104 -8.32 1.72 17.95
C GLU A 104 -6.91 1.49 17.41
N LYS A 105 -6.79 0.81 16.26
CA LYS A 105 -5.51 0.45 15.63
C LYS A 105 -5.23 1.23 14.34
N ASP A 106 -6.04 2.24 14.02
CA ASP A 106 -5.91 3.03 12.80
C ASP A 106 -5.78 2.15 11.54
N SER A 107 -6.65 1.15 11.43
CA SER A 107 -6.70 0.31 10.22
C SER A 107 -7.44 1.05 9.10
N ASN A 108 -7.04 0.84 7.85
CA ASN A 108 -7.74 1.39 6.68
C ASN A 108 -8.52 0.32 5.88
N LEU A 109 -8.19 -0.95 6.11
CA LEU A 109 -8.88 -2.13 5.59
C LEU A 109 -8.76 -3.27 6.60
N ILE A 110 -9.88 -3.91 6.90
CA ILE A 110 -9.95 -5.23 7.52
C ILE A 110 -10.81 -6.08 6.61
N GLU A 111 -10.26 -7.17 6.09
CA GLU A 111 -10.95 -8.12 5.22
C GLU A 111 -10.91 -9.50 5.88
N VAL A 112 -12.07 -10.15 5.95
CA VAL A 112 -12.22 -11.53 6.39
C VAL A 112 -12.78 -12.31 5.21
N ASN A 113 -11.92 -13.11 4.59
CA ASN A 113 -12.26 -13.88 3.39
C ASN A 113 -11.52 -15.23 3.38
N PRO A 114 -12.16 -16.34 3.77
CA PRO A 114 -13.60 -16.45 4.07
C PRO A 114 -13.94 -16.22 5.56
N LEU A 115 -15.10 -15.60 5.78
CA LEU A 115 -15.87 -15.74 7.02
C LEU A 115 -16.71 -17.01 6.92
N VAL A 116 -16.35 -18.05 7.68
CA VAL A 116 -16.91 -19.39 7.55
C VAL A 116 -18.05 -19.61 8.53
N LEU A 117 -19.15 -20.19 8.03
CA LEU A 117 -20.14 -20.90 8.84
C LEU A 117 -19.77 -22.38 8.86
N THR A 118 -19.52 -22.93 10.04
CA THR A 118 -19.21 -24.36 10.21
C THR A 118 -20.47 -25.23 10.21
N LYS A 119 -20.30 -26.54 10.04
CA LYS A 119 -21.38 -27.53 10.20
C LYS A 119 -21.97 -27.56 11.63
N ASP A 120 -21.18 -27.16 12.63
CA ASP A 120 -21.61 -27.02 14.03
C ASP A 120 -22.35 -25.69 14.33
N ASN A 121 -22.67 -24.95 13.26
CA ASN A 121 -23.43 -23.70 13.32
C ASN A 121 -22.67 -22.62 14.13
N ASP A 122 -21.36 -22.53 13.92
CA ASP A 122 -20.47 -21.48 14.44
C ASP A 122 -19.92 -20.61 13.31
N LEU A 123 -19.72 -19.32 13.59
CA LEU A 123 -18.99 -18.42 12.70
C LEU A 123 -17.52 -18.29 13.11
N LEU A 124 -16.63 -18.38 12.12
CA LEU A 124 -15.19 -18.28 12.27
C LEU A 124 -14.59 -17.39 11.19
N CYS A 125 -13.69 -16.50 11.57
CA CYS A 125 -12.82 -15.81 10.61
C CYS A 125 -11.70 -16.79 10.22
N LEU A 126 -11.85 -17.48 9.08
CA LEU A 126 -10.86 -18.50 8.69
C LEU A 126 -9.57 -17.85 8.19
N ASP A 127 -9.70 -16.77 7.42
CA ASP A 127 -8.56 -15.95 7.00
C ASP A 127 -8.93 -14.47 7.12
N ALA A 128 -7.93 -13.64 7.42
CA ALA A 128 -8.09 -12.22 7.53
C ALA A 128 -6.84 -11.45 7.11
N LYS A 129 -7.09 -10.33 6.42
CA LYS A 129 -6.08 -9.35 6.05
C LYS A 129 -6.41 -8.02 6.70
N ILE A 130 -5.41 -7.42 7.35
CA ILE A 130 -5.54 -6.10 7.96
C ILE A 130 -4.46 -5.19 7.39
N ASN A 131 -4.87 -4.04 6.87
CA ASN A 131 -3.97 -2.97 6.48
C ASN A 131 -4.11 -1.81 7.48
N PHE A 132 -2.96 -1.29 7.92
CA PHE A 132 -2.87 -0.16 8.84
C PHE A 132 -2.51 1.12 8.10
N ASP A 133 -2.88 2.27 8.66
CA ASP A 133 -2.40 3.57 8.18
C ASP A 133 -0.96 3.80 8.64
N ASP A 134 -0.03 3.82 7.69
CA ASP A 134 1.39 4.07 7.93
C ASP A 134 1.62 5.39 8.70
N ASN A 135 0.75 6.39 8.50
CA ASN A 135 0.85 7.69 9.19
C ASN A 135 0.53 7.60 10.69
N ALA A 136 -0.12 6.53 11.13
CA ALA A 136 -0.48 6.31 12.53
C ALA A 136 0.47 5.35 13.26
N LEU A 137 1.42 4.71 12.57
CA LEU A 137 2.32 3.71 13.18
C LEU A 137 3.16 4.27 14.32
N TYR A 138 3.46 5.58 14.33
CA TYR A 138 4.21 6.22 15.41
C TYR A 138 3.55 6.08 16.80
N ARG A 139 2.24 5.85 16.85
CA ARG A 139 1.47 5.61 18.08
C ARG A 139 1.07 4.15 18.31
N HIS A 140 1.48 3.22 17.43
CA HIS A 140 1.19 1.78 17.50
C HIS A 140 2.47 0.95 17.44
N PRO A 141 3.32 0.98 18.49
CA PRO A 141 4.59 0.24 18.51
C PRO A 141 4.39 -1.27 18.46
N ASP A 142 3.26 -1.78 18.98
CA ASP A 142 2.86 -3.18 18.89
C ASP A 142 2.68 -3.60 17.42
N ILE A 143 2.04 -2.78 16.60
CA ILE A 143 1.84 -3.06 15.18
C ILE A 143 3.12 -2.88 14.38
N ALA A 144 3.87 -1.81 14.63
CA ALA A 144 5.15 -1.58 13.96
C ALA A 144 6.12 -2.76 14.15
N SER A 145 6.06 -3.44 15.30
CA SER A 145 6.90 -4.60 15.61
C SER A 145 6.54 -5.87 14.83
N LEU A 146 5.32 -5.97 14.27
CA LEU A 146 4.87 -7.12 13.49
C LEU A 146 5.39 -7.12 12.05
N LYS A 147 6.01 -6.02 11.62
CA LYS A 147 6.50 -5.85 10.25
C LYS A 147 7.57 -6.87 9.91
N ASP A 148 7.32 -7.70 8.89
CA ASP A 148 8.31 -8.67 8.40
C ASP A 148 9.23 -8.07 7.34
N SER A 149 10.43 -7.69 7.77
CA SER A 149 11.49 -7.18 6.86
C SER A 149 11.97 -8.18 5.80
N ASN A 150 11.68 -9.48 5.94
CA ASN A 150 12.09 -10.48 4.95
C ASN A 150 11.24 -10.43 3.66
N GLU A 151 10.07 -9.80 3.72
CA GLU A 151 9.11 -9.73 2.61
C GLU A 151 9.21 -8.42 1.80
N GLU A 152 10.03 -7.46 2.26
CA GLU A 152 10.29 -6.21 1.53
C GLU A 152 11.40 -6.40 0.48
N ASP A 153 11.40 -5.55 -0.56
CA ASP A 153 12.57 -5.45 -1.45
C ASP A 153 13.72 -4.76 -0.69
N PRO A 154 14.94 -5.34 -0.66
CA PRO A 154 16.07 -4.74 0.05
C PRO A 154 16.39 -3.30 -0.37
N ILE A 155 16.14 -2.96 -1.65
CA ILE A 155 16.36 -1.62 -2.19
C ILE A 155 15.32 -0.64 -1.62
N GLU A 156 14.05 -1.06 -1.52
CA GLU A 156 13.00 -0.26 -0.88
C GLU A 156 13.27 -0.07 0.62
N THR A 157 13.72 -1.11 1.32
CA THR A 157 14.10 -1.02 2.74
C THR A 157 15.26 -0.04 2.93
N GLU A 158 16.27 -0.05 2.06
CA GLU A 158 17.39 0.89 2.15
C GLU A 158 16.97 2.33 1.83
N ALA A 159 16.09 2.52 0.85
CA ALA A 159 15.51 3.82 0.55
C ALA A 159 14.74 4.41 1.73
N LYS A 160 13.92 3.60 2.42
CA LYS A 160 13.17 4.02 3.61
C LYS A 160 14.08 4.50 4.74
N LYS A 161 15.27 3.93 4.93
CA LYS A 161 16.24 4.41 5.94
C LYS A 161 16.79 5.80 5.65
N GLN A 162 16.66 6.28 4.41
CA GLN A 162 17.12 7.59 3.95
C GLN A 162 15.94 8.58 3.79
N ASP A 163 14.75 8.21 4.28
CA ASP A 163 13.51 8.94 4.11
C ASP A 163 13.15 9.18 2.63
N LEU A 164 13.44 8.19 1.77
CA LEU A 164 13.14 8.21 0.34
C LEU A 164 11.95 7.29 0.03
N ALA A 165 10.96 7.82 -0.69
CA ALA A 165 9.85 7.02 -1.19
C ALA A 165 10.25 6.39 -2.52
N TYR A 166 10.69 5.13 -2.48
CA TYR A 166 11.16 4.36 -3.63
C TYR A 166 10.26 3.14 -3.87
N ILE A 167 9.95 2.85 -5.12
CA ILE A 167 9.29 1.60 -5.55
C ILE A 167 10.02 1.08 -6.77
N LYS A 168 10.43 -0.18 -6.74
CA LYS A 168 11.12 -0.81 -7.89
C LYS A 168 10.11 -1.18 -8.98
N LEU A 169 10.50 -0.98 -10.24
CA LEU A 169 9.71 -1.35 -11.42
C LEU A 169 10.58 -2.11 -12.44
N ASP A 170 9.95 -2.79 -13.39
CA ASP A 170 10.63 -3.63 -14.39
C ASP A 170 11.05 -2.85 -15.64
N GLY A 171 11.81 -1.78 -15.46
CA GLY A 171 12.21 -0.86 -16.54
C GLY A 171 13.71 -0.66 -16.70
N LYS A 172 14.06 0.30 -17.56
CA LYS A 172 15.45 0.63 -17.91
C LYS A 172 15.84 2.07 -17.55
N ILE A 173 14.88 2.96 -17.34
CA ILE A 173 15.16 4.37 -17.05
C ILE A 173 14.89 4.65 -15.58
N GLY A 174 15.96 4.86 -14.82
CA GLY A 174 15.87 5.27 -13.43
C GLY A 174 15.35 6.70 -13.33
N CYS A 175 14.47 6.98 -12.38
CA CYS A 175 13.90 8.31 -12.17
C CYS A 175 14.29 8.84 -10.81
N MET A 176 14.59 10.14 -10.72
CA MET A 176 14.71 10.87 -9.45
C MET A 176 13.95 12.19 -9.56
N VAL A 177 12.93 12.35 -8.74
CA VAL A 177 11.97 13.45 -8.85
C VAL A 177 11.61 13.98 -7.46
N ASN A 178 11.20 15.24 -7.35
CA ASN A 178 10.64 15.80 -6.14
C ASN A 178 9.12 15.97 -6.27
N GLY A 179 8.38 15.35 -5.35
CA GLY A 179 6.93 15.31 -5.30
C GLY A 179 6.35 14.11 -6.05
N ALA A 180 5.56 13.29 -5.35
CA ALA A 180 4.94 12.07 -5.86
C ALA A 180 4.15 12.27 -7.17
N GLY A 181 3.41 13.38 -7.31
CA GLY A 181 2.66 13.68 -8.54
C GLY A 181 3.56 13.89 -9.76
N LEU A 182 4.68 14.60 -9.58
CA LEU A 182 5.66 14.81 -10.66
C LEU A 182 6.44 13.52 -10.94
N ALA A 183 6.70 12.71 -9.91
CA ALA A 183 7.37 11.42 -10.06
C ALA A 183 6.53 10.47 -10.93
N MET A 184 5.21 10.37 -10.66
CA MET A 184 4.27 9.62 -11.51
C MET A 184 4.22 10.17 -12.94
N ALA A 185 4.06 11.48 -13.12
CA ALA A 185 4.05 12.08 -14.46
C ALA A 185 5.37 11.87 -15.22
N THR A 186 6.50 11.79 -14.52
CA THR A 186 7.82 11.52 -15.11
C THR A 186 7.94 10.06 -15.57
N MET A 187 7.38 9.11 -14.81
CA MET A 187 7.28 7.73 -15.26
C MET A 187 6.37 7.58 -16.48
N ASP A 188 5.22 8.27 -16.46
CA ASP A 188 4.25 8.25 -17.55
C ASP A 188 4.85 8.81 -18.84
N ILE A 189 5.60 9.92 -18.78
CA ILE A 189 6.24 10.50 -19.97
C ILE A 189 7.35 9.59 -20.50
N ILE A 190 8.13 8.90 -19.65
CA ILE A 190 9.10 7.89 -20.11
C ILE A 190 8.40 6.79 -20.90
N LYS A 191 7.28 6.29 -20.38
CA LYS A 191 6.46 5.26 -21.03
C LYS A 191 5.85 5.75 -22.34
N LEU A 192 5.32 6.97 -22.34
CA LEU A 192 4.75 7.61 -23.53
C LEU A 192 5.75 7.71 -24.68
N TYR A 193 7.04 7.92 -24.36
CA TYR A 193 8.13 8.00 -25.34
C TYR A 193 8.83 6.65 -25.59
N GLY A 194 8.24 5.53 -25.17
CA GLY A 194 8.60 4.19 -25.64
C GLY A 194 9.65 3.45 -24.82
N SER A 195 9.96 3.89 -23.60
CA SER A 195 10.82 3.14 -22.66
C SER A 195 10.07 2.86 -21.36
N GLU A 196 10.51 1.87 -20.58
CA GLU A 196 9.88 1.56 -19.29
C GLU A 196 10.66 2.21 -18.13
N PRO A 197 9.99 2.89 -17.19
CA PRO A 197 10.62 3.43 -15.99
C PRO A 197 11.06 2.28 -15.07
N ALA A 198 12.29 2.35 -14.56
CA ALA A 198 12.87 1.34 -13.68
C ALA A 198 12.47 1.50 -12.21
N ASN A 199 12.01 2.68 -11.83
CA ASN A 199 11.58 2.95 -10.46
C ASN A 199 10.68 4.18 -10.38
N PHE A 200 9.86 4.20 -9.32
CA PHE A 200 9.36 5.43 -8.72
C PHE A 200 10.38 5.89 -7.66
N LEU A 201 10.69 7.18 -7.61
CA LEU A 201 11.47 7.76 -6.52
C LEU A 201 11.12 9.23 -6.31
N ASP A 202 10.56 9.51 -5.14
CA ASP A 202 10.32 10.86 -4.64
C ASP A 202 11.36 11.19 -3.54
N VAL A 203 12.19 12.22 -3.80
CA VAL A 203 13.18 12.73 -2.84
C VAL A 203 12.62 13.82 -1.92
N GLY A 204 11.37 14.24 -2.12
CA GLY A 204 10.71 15.31 -1.37
C GLY A 204 11.10 16.72 -1.83
N GLY A 205 10.31 17.72 -1.41
CA GLY A 205 10.46 19.11 -1.86
C GLY A 205 11.71 19.85 -1.36
N GLY A 206 12.38 19.33 -0.34
CA GLY A 206 13.55 19.93 0.32
C GLY A 206 14.75 18.99 0.41
N ALA A 207 14.93 18.12 -0.58
CA ALA A 207 15.97 17.10 -0.58
C ALA A 207 17.38 17.65 -0.29
N SER A 208 18.09 17.04 0.65
CA SER A 208 19.49 17.37 0.94
C SER A 208 20.45 16.79 -0.10
N LYS A 209 21.70 17.27 -0.11
CA LYS A 209 22.76 16.68 -0.98
C LYS A 209 23.00 15.21 -0.66
N GLU A 210 22.86 14.85 0.61
CA GLU A 210 23.02 13.49 1.11
C GLU A 210 21.90 12.59 0.59
N GLN A 211 20.64 13.05 0.65
CA GLN A 211 19.48 12.34 0.12
C GLN A 211 19.58 12.14 -1.39
N VAL A 212 20.01 13.16 -2.14
CA VAL A 212 20.26 13.06 -3.60
C VAL A 212 21.35 12.03 -3.90
N SER A 213 22.44 12.02 -3.11
CA SER A 213 23.52 11.05 -3.28
C SER A 213 23.07 9.62 -2.95
N ALA A 214 22.25 9.44 -1.91
CA ALA A 214 21.68 8.15 -1.55
C ALA A 214 20.73 7.63 -2.62
N ALA A 215 19.81 8.49 -3.09
CA ALA A 215 18.89 8.22 -4.19
C ALA A 215 19.65 7.76 -5.45
N PHE A 216 20.78 8.40 -5.77
CA PHE A 216 21.62 8.01 -6.90
C PHE A 216 22.22 6.61 -6.76
N LYS A 217 22.74 6.27 -5.57
CA LYS A 217 23.27 4.94 -5.27
C LYS A 217 22.20 3.85 -5.34
N ILE A 218 20.99 4.16 -4.86
CA ILE A 218 19.84 3.26 -4.89
C ILE A 218 19.46 2.93 -6.34
N ILE A 219 19.29 3.95 -7.19
CA ILE A 219 18.98 3.76 -8.62
C ILE A 219 20.06 2.90 -9.30
N LEU A 220 21.33 3.20 -9.07
CA LEU A 220 22.44 2.49 -9.70
C LEU A 220 22.67 1.07 -9.16
N SER A 221 22.08 0.72 -8.01
CA SER A 221 22.13 -0.65 -7.50
C SER A 221 21.32 -1.62 -8.37
N ASP A 222 20.33 -1.12 -9.11
CA ASP A 222 19.58 -1.90 -10.08
C ASP A 222 20.32 -2.01 -11.41
N LYS A 223 20.77 -3.22 -11.74
CA LYS A 223 21.52 -3.55 -12.95
C LYS A 223 20.68 -3.40 -14.23
N ASN A 224 19.36 -3.35 -14.13
CA ASN A 224 18.46 -3.12 -15.26
C ASN A 224 18.50 -1.68 -15.76
N VAL A 225 18.90 -0.74 -14.90
CA VAL A 225 18.97 0.69 -15.24
C VAL A 225 20.07 0.94 -16.29
N LYS A 226 19.67 1.53 -17.42
CA LYS A 226 20.53 1.90 -18.56
C LYS A 226 20.60 3.40 -18.80
N GLY A 227 19.83 4.20 -18.08
CA GLY A 227 19.90 5.65 -18.09
C GLY A 227 19.13 6.23 -16.90
N ILE A 228 19.42 7.47 -16.53
CA ILE A 228 18.77 8.16 -15.42
C ILE A 228 18.13 9.46 -15.92
N LEU A 229 16.87 9.69 -15.56
CA LEU A 229 16.18 10.96 -15.71
C LEU A 229 16.00 11.62 -14.34
N ILE A 230 16.67 12.74 -14.13
CA ILE A 230 16.42 13.63 -12.99
C ILE A 230 15.48 14.73 -13.47
N ASN A 231 14.31 14.83 -12.86
CA ASN A 231 13.35 15.88 -13.14
C ASN A 231 12.99 16.58 -11.84
N ILE A 232 13.57 17.76 -11.61
CA ILE A 232 13.36 18.52 -10.38
C ILE A 232 12.76 19.89 -10.68
N PHE A 233 11.67 20.19 -9.98
CA PHE A 233 11.10 21.52 -9.93
C PHE A 233 11.52 22.19 -8.60
N GLY A 234 12.55 23.03 -8.66
CA GLY A 234 13.09 23.83 -7.58
C GLY A 234 12.12 24.90 -7.12
N GLY A 235 11.28 24.54 -6.15
CA GLY A 235 10.48 25.49 -5.36
C GLY A 235 11.38 26.20 -4.34
N ILE A 236 11.45 25.66 -3.12
CA ILE A 236 12.34 26.15 -2.05
C ILE A 236 13.81 25.78 -2.28
N MET A 237 14.08 24.79 -3.13
CA MET A 237 15.42 24.31 -3.42
C MET A 237 16.03 25.08 -4.60
N ARG A 238 17.29 25.51 -4.45
CA ARG A 238 18.07 26.17 -5.50
C ARG A 238 18.66 25.16 -6.48
N CYS A 239 18.52 25.41 -7.78
CA CYS A 239 18.99 24.51 -8.83
C CYS A 239 20.52 24.33 -8.80
N ASP A 240 21.28 25.39 -8.52
CA ASP A 240 22.76 25.33 -8.47
C ASP A 240 23.28 24.41 -7.36
N VAL A 241 22.63 24.42 -6.19
CA VAL A 241 23.00 23.55 -5.06
C VAL A 241 22.72 22.08 -5.38
N LEU A 242 21.59 21.82 -6.03
CA LEU A 242 21.21 20.48 -6.46
C LEU A 242 22.15 19.97 -7.56
N ALA A 243 22.41 20.76 -8.60
CA ALA A 243 23.30 20.41 -9.70
C ALA A 243 24.68 20.01 -9.18
N GLN A 244 25.24 20.78 -8.23
CA GLN A 244 26.49 20.41 -7.57
C GLN A 244 26.39 19.07 -6.83
N GLY A 245 25.26 18.79 -6.17
CA GLY A 245 24.99 17.52 -5.51
C GLY A 245 24.96 16.35 -6.51
N VAL A 246 24.31 16.53 -7.66
CA VAL A 246 24.23 15.56 -8.75
C VAL A 246 25.62 15.29 -9.33
N VAL A 247 26.40 16.32 -9.64
CA VAL A 247 27.78 16.18 -10.15
C VAL A 247 28.64 15.40 -9.16
N THR A 248 28.58 15.78 -7.87
CA THR A 248 29.33 15.11 -6.80
C THR A 248 28.93 13.63 -6.67
N ALA A 249 27.63 13.32 -6.79
CA ALA A 249 27.13 11.96 -6.73
C ALA A 249 27.58 11.13 -7.95
N ALA A 250 27.51 11.71 -9.15
CA ALA A 250 27.95 11.08 -10.39
C ALA A 250 29.45 10.75 -10.39
N GLU A 251 30.29 11.67 -9.89
CA GLU A 251 31.73 11.44 -9.72
C GLU A 251 32.01 10.33 -8.71
N LYS A 252 31.37 10.38 -7.52
CA LYS A 252 31.57 9.36 -6.47
C LYS A 252 31.09 7.97 -6.86
N THR A 253 30.07 7.87 -7.69
CA THR A 253 29.51 6.59 -8.16
C THR A 253 30.14 6.10 -9.44
N ASN A 254 31.05 6.88 -10.04
CA ASN A 254 31.71 6.59 -11.31
C ASN A 254 30.69 6.24 -12.41
N LEU A 255 29.70 7.13 -12.56
CA LEU A 255 28.56 6.93 -13.44
C LEU A 255 28.97 6.62 -14.88
N SER A 256 28.53 5.47 -15.39
CA SER A 256 28.85 4.98 -16.75
C SER A 256 27.65 4.99 -17.70
N ILE A 257 26.45 5.27 -17.20
CA ILE A 257 25.22 5.33 -17.98
C ILE A 257 24.78 6.78 -18.23
N PRO A 258 24.04 7.07 -19.32
CA PRO A 258 23.57 8.41 -19.61
C PRO A 258 22.70 9.00 -18.50
N LEU A 259 22.95 10.27 -18.19
CA LEU A 259 22.19 11.07 -17.25
C LEU A 259 21.55 12.26 -17.97
N VAL A 260 20.23 12.36 -17.89
CA VAL A 260 19.46 13.50 -18.36
C VAL A 260 18.95 14.25 -17.15
N VAL A 261 19.22 15.55 -17.08
CA VAL A 261 18.79 16.41 -15.97
C VAL A 261 17.89 17.51 -16.53
N ARG A 262 16.70 17.62 -15.96
CA ARG A 262 15.79 18.74 -16.16
C ARG A 262 15.60 19.45 -14.83
N LEU A 263 16.08 20.68 -14.75
CA LEU A 263 15.88 21.59 -13.62
C LEU A 263 14.94 22.72 -14.03
N ALA A 264 14.12 23.19 -13.10
CA ALA A 264 13.36 24.42 -13.25
C ALA A 264 13.22 25.08 -11.88
N GLY A 265 13.49 26.38 -11.77
CA GLY A 265 13.38 27.10 -10.50
C GLY A 265 14.46 28.14 -10.31
N THR A 266 14.71 28.50 -9.05
CA THR A 266 15.73 29.49 -8.67
C THR A 266 17.12 29.05 -9.12
N ASN A 267 17.88 29.97 -9.75
CA ASN A 267 19.24 29.76 -10.25
C ASN A 267 19.40 28.63 -11.30
N VAL A 268 18.37 28.37 -12.09
CA VAL A 268 18.42 27.35 -13.15
C VAL A 268 19.56 27.59 -14.16
N GLU A 269 19.90 28.84 -14.47
CA GLU A 269 20.99 29.13 -15.40
C GLU A 269 22.39 28.79 -14.83
N LEU A 270 22.53 28.73 -13.51
CA LEU A 270 23.78 28.42 -12.82
C LEU A 270 23.97 26.92 -12.55
N GLY A 271 22.89 26.13 -12.60
CA GLY A 271 22.89 24.70 -12.27
C GLY A 271 22.82 23.84 -13.51
#